data_AF-A0A812YM64-F1
#
_entry.id   AF-A0A812YM64-F1
#
_cell.length_a   1.000
_cell.length_b   1.000
_cell.length_c   1.000
_cell.angle_alpha   90.00
_cell.angle_beta   90.00
_cell.angle_gamma   90.00
#
_symmetry.space_group_name_H-M   'P 1'
#
loop_
_entity.id
_entity.type
_entity.pdbx_description
1 polymer ?
#
loop_
_entity_poly.entity_id
_entity_poly.type
_entity_poly.pdbx_seq_one_letter_code
_entity_poly.pdbx_strand_id
1 'polypeptide(L)'
;MPLQLNAFKPSDAALSGVQAFALPSRPVWGSLVVNALIGTNLSDVLWAYAVQLTTPLTATLGLSLTVPFGMISDVLLRGKEFDAQYICGSLLVLLGFFLVSVAQQAACPI
;
A
#
# COMPACT_ATOMS: atom_id res chain seq x y z
N MET A 1 -8.47 -35.18 16.02
CA MET A 1 -9.64 -34.96 15.14
C MET A 1 -9.14 -34.43 13.79
N PRO A 2 -9.09 -35.28 12.75
CA PRO A 2 -8.69 -34.91 11.40
C PRO A 2 -9.90 -34.68 10.46
N LEU A 3 -9.63 -34.03 9.30
CA LEU A 3 -10.46 -33.86 8.08
C LEU A 3 -11.56 -32.76 8.15
N GLN A 4 -11.47 -31.65 7.41
CA GLN A 4 -11.59 -31.58 5.94
C GLN A 4 -10.66 -30.55 5.28
N LEU A 5 -9.47 -31.00 4.85
CA LEU A 5 -8.73 -30.46 3.72
C LEU A 5 -9.39 -31.03 2.45
N ASN A 6 -10.56 -30.49 2.06
CA ASN A 6 -11.29 -30.94 0.87
C ASN A 6 -11.21 -29.89 -0.24
N ALA A 7 -10.33 -30.19 -1.20
CA ALA A 7 -10.45 -29.91 -2.63
C ALA A 7 -10.36 -28.44 -3.10
N PHE A 8 -9.22 -27.78 -2.87
CA PHE A 8 -8.67 -26.95 -3.95
C PHE A 8 -7.69 -27.80 -4.74
N LYS A 9 -8.18 -28.44 -5.80
CA LYS A 9 -7.35 -29.05 -6.84
C LYS A 9 -7.29 -28.06 -8.02
N PRO A 10 -6.19 -27.32 -8.19
CA PRO A 10 -6.06 -26.31 -9.24
C PRO A 10 -5.40 -26.85 -10.50
N SER A 11 -5.67 -28.11 -10.89
CA SER A 11 -5.12 -28.68 -12.13
C SER A 11 -6.09 -28.67 -13.31
N ASP A 12 -7.37 -28.37 -13.08
CA ASP A 12 -8.43 -28.62 -14.08
C ASP A 12 -9.11 -27.32 -14.55
N ALA A 13 -8.86 -26.19 -13.89
CA ALA A 13 -9.39 -24.87 -14.22
C ALA A 13 -8.48 -24.05 -15.16
N ALA A 14 -7.40 -24.65 -15.66
CA ALA A 14 -6.39 -23.95 -16.46
C ALA A 14 -6.72 -23.85 -17.97
N LEU A 15 -7.84 -24.42 -18.44
CA LEU A 15 -8.11 -24.53 -19.89
C LEU A 15 -9.44 -23.92 -20.39
N SER A 16 -10.27 -23.34 -19.52
CA SER A 16 -11.48 -22.61 -19.95
C SER A 16 -11.48 -21.21 -19.36
N GLY A 17 -11.21 -20.22 -20.21
CA GLY A 17 -10.94 -18.83 -19.86
C GLY A 17 -12.14 -18.01 -19.37
N VAL A 18 -13.05 -18.61 -18.61
CA VAL A 18 -14.17 -17.92 -17.96
C VAL A 18 -14.36 -18.47 -16.56
N GLN A 19 -13.76 -17.79 -15.58
CA GLN A 19 -14.16 -17.97 -14.18
C GLN A 19 -15.59 -17.44 -14.03
N ALA A 20 -16.47 -18.19 -13.37
CA ALA A 20 -17.82 -17.73 -13.08
C ALA A 20 -17.75 -16.49 -12.18
N PHE A 21 -18.16 -15.33 -12.71
CA PHE A 21 -18.23 -14.09 -11.95
C PHE A 21 -19.29 -14.21 -10.86
N ALA A 22 -18.86 -14.49 -9.64
CA ALA A 22 -19.71 -14.37 -8.47
C ALA A 22 -19.85 -12.89 -8.12
N LEU A 23 -21.06 -12.35 -8.21
CA LEU A 23 -21.35 -10.98 -7.77
C LEU A 23 -21.11 -10.87 -6.26
N PRO A 24 -20.47 -9.77 -5.79
CA PRO A 24 -20.17 -9.60 -4.38
C PRO A 24 -21.46 -9.51 -3.55
N SER A 25 -21.39 -9.98 -2.30
CA SER A 25 -22.52 -9.90 -1.36
C SER A 25 -22.81 -8.45 -0.97
N ARG A 26 -24.05 -8.16 -0.53
CA ARG A 26 -24.51 -6.80 -0.17
C ARG A 26 -23.54 -5.97 0.72
N PRO A 27 -22.88 -6.52 1.76
CA PRO A 27 -21.93 -5.73 2.55
C PRO A 27 -20.63 -5.39 1.78
N VAL A 28 -20.20 -6.25 0.87
CA VAL A 28 -18.98 -6.05 0.08
C VAL A 28 -19.16 -4.94 -0.95
N TRP A 29 -20.38 -4.77 -1.48
CA TRP A 29 -20.72 -3.64 -2.34
C TRP A 29 -20.43 -2.28 -1.70
N GLY A 30 -20.74 -2.13 -0.41
CA GLY A 30 -20.44 -0.91 0.34
C GLY A 30 -18.94 -0.62 0.39
N SER A 31 -18.12 -1.61 0.76
CA SER A 31 -16.66 -1.45 0.76
C SER A 31 -16.09 -1.18 -0.64
N LEU A 32 -16.70 -1.76 -1.68
CA LEU A 32 -16.27 -1.55 -3.06
C LEU A 32 -16.50 -0.11 -3.51
N VAL A 33 -17.68 0.45 -3.21
CA VAL A 33 -18.01 1.85 -3.52
C VAL A 33 -17.09 2.80 -2.75
N VAL A 34 -16.86 2.54 -1.46
CA VAL A 34 -15.95 3.36 -0.64
C VAL A 34 -14.52 3.33 -1.19
N ASN A 35 -14.01 2.15 -1.55
CA ASN A 35 -12.69 2.03 -2.14
C ASN A 35 -12.61 2.71 -3.51
N ALA A 36 -13.63 2.57 -4.36
CA ALA A 36 -13.65 3.20 -5.68
C ALA A 36 -13.67 4.73 -5.61
N LEU A 37 -14.43 5.30 -4.66
CA LEU A 37 -14.53 6.75 -4.48
C LEU A 37 -13.32 7.34 -3.75
N ILE A 38 -13.00 6.78 -2.59
CA ILE A 38 -11.97 7.34 -1.69
C ILE A 38 -10.60 6.75 -2.01
N GLY A 39 -10.51 5.42 -2.10
CA GLY A 39 -9.26 4.70 -2.27
C GLY A 39 -8.60 4.92 -3.63
N THR A 40 -9.41 5.00 -4.70
CA THR A 40 -8.91 5.18 -6.07
C THR A 40 -9.10 6.62 -6.55
N ASN A 41 -10.34 7.07 -6.80
CA ASN A 41 -10.57 8.38 -7.42
C ASN A 41 -9.95 9.54 -6.64
N LEU A 42 -10.26 9.66 -5.35
CA LEU A 42 -9.75 10.76 -4.55
C LEU A 42 -8.23 10.67 -4.36
N SER A 43 -7.69 9.47 -4.11
CA SER A 43 -6.24 9.25 -3.99
C SER A 43 -5.49 9.63 -5.26
N ASP A 44 -5.99 9.28 -6.45
CA ASP A 44 -5.35 9.61 -7.72
C ASP A 44 -5.33 11.12 -7.96
N VAL A 45 -6.42 11.82 -7.61
CA VAL A 45 -6.50 13.27 -7.67
C VAL A 45 -5.50 13.91 -6.70
N LEU A 46 -5.47 13.49 -5.43
CA LEU A 46 -4.53 13.99 -4.43
C LEU A 46 -3.07 13.71 -4.82
N TRP A 47 -2.79 12.54 -5.39
CA TRP A 47 -1.47 12.19 -5.90
C TRP A 47 -1.07 13.10 -7.06
N ALA A 48 -1.95 13.32 -8.03
CA ALA A 48 -1.69 14.24 -9.14
C ALA A 48 -1.44 15.68 -8.66
N TYR A 49 -2.22 16.16 -7.68
CA TYR A 49 -1.97 17.46 -7.04
C TYR A 49 -0.62 17.51 -6.30
N ALA A 50 -0.25 16.45 -5.57
CA ALA A 50 1.03 16.38 -4.87
C ALA A 50 2.22 16.41 -5.85
N VAL A 51 2.10 15.72 -6.99
CA VAL A 51 3.08 15.74 -8.07
C VAL A 51 3.22 17.15 -8.67
N GLN A 52 2.11 17.88 -8.85
CA GLN A 52 2.09 19.24 -9.38
C GLN A 52 2.70 20.26 -8.42
N LEU A 53 2.48 20.10 -7.11
CA LEU A 53 2.94 21.02 -6.06
C LEU A 53 4.39 20.79 -5.64
N THR A 54 4.88 19.55 -5.75
CA THR A 54 6.24 19.18 -5.34
C THR A 54 7.01 18.69 -6.56
N THR A 55 7.35 17.41 -6.61
CA THR A 55 7.92 16.73 -7.76
C THR A 55 7.41 15.28 -7.76
N PRO A 56 7.32 14.61 -8.91
CA PRO A 56 6.98 13.19 -8.98
C PRO A 56 7.84 12.34 -8.05
N LEU A 57 9.11 12.71 -7.89
CA LEU A 57 10.07 12.05 -7.00
C LEU A 57 9.63 12.11 -5.53
N THR A 58 9.29 13.30 -5.04
CA THR A 58 8.87 13.49 -3.64
C THR A 58 7.54 12.78 -3.36
N ALA A 59 6.61 12.81 -4.31
CA ALA A 59 5.33 12.12 -4.20
C ALA A 59 5.50 10.59 -4.06
N THR A 60 6.35 9.97 -4.87
CA THR A 60 6.63 8.52 -4.78
C THR A 60 7.34 8.15 -3.48
N LEU A 61 8.28 8.98 -3.00
CA LEU A 61 8.92 8.74 -1.70
C LEU A 61 7.93 8.88 -0.54
N GLY A 62 6.94 9.76 -0.66
CA GLY A 62 5.82 9.85 0.28
C GLY A 62 5.02 8.53 0.38
N LEU A 63 4.84 7.81 -0.74
CA LEU A 63 4.26 6.47 -0.71
C LEU A 63 5.18 5.46 -0.01
N SER A 64 6.50 5.57 -0.17
CA SER A 64 7.45 4.72 0.56
C SER A 64 7.45 4.98 2.06
N LEU A 65 7.22 6.20 2.52
CA LEU A 65 7.06 6.54 3.94
C LEU A 65 5.87 5.85 4.62
N THR A 66 4.90 5.34 3.85
CA THR A 66 3.81 4.55 4.43
C THR A 66 4.31 3.26 5.07
N VAL A 67 5.47 2.73 4.63
CA VAL A 67 6.10 1.53 5.22
C VAL A 67 6.59 1.79 6.65
N PRO A 68 7.50 2.75 6.92
CA PRO A 68 7.92 3.05 8.29
C PRO A 68 6.76 3.53 9.16
N PHE A 69 5.80 4.28 8.59
CA PHE A 69 4.64 4.74 9.35
C PHE A 69 3.71 3.59 9.75
N GLY A 70 3.51 2.62 8.85
CA GLY A 70 2.78 1.38 9.14
C GLY A 70 3.47 0.55 10.22
N MET A 71 4.80 0.45 10.17
CA MET A 71 5.58 -0.19 11.22
C MET A 71 5.37 0.48 12.59
N ILE A 72 5.48 1.81 12.67
CA ILE A 72 5.24 2.56 13.91
C ILE A 72 3.82 2.33 14.42
N SER A 73 2.83 2.36 13.51
CA SER A 73 1.43 2.10 13.84
C SER A 73 1.22 0.70 14.44
N ASP A 74 1.82 -0.34 13.86
CA ASP A 74 1.71 -1.71 14.37
C ASP A 74 2.46 -1.91 15.70
N VAL A 75 3.62 -1.26 15.91
CA VAL A 75 4.28 -1.26 17.23
C VAL A 75 3.36 -0.61 18.27
N LEU A 76 2.79 0.57 17.96
CA LEU A 76 2.03 1.36 18.92
C LEU A 76 0.67 0.74 19.26
N LEU A 77 -0.02 0.16 18.27
CA LEU A 77 -1.37 -0.40 18.43
C LEU A 77 -1.36 -1.88 18.84
N ARG A 78 -0.37 -2.66 18.41
CA ARG A 78 -0.34 -4.11 18.60
C ARG A 78 0.83 -4.59 19.45
N GLY A 79 1.78 -3.73 19.82
CA GLY A 79 2.95 -4.10 20.61
C GLY A 79 3.85 -5.11 19.90
N LYS A 80 3.83 -5.15 18.56
CA LYS A 80 4.60 -6.13 17.79
C LYS A 80 6.09 -5.77 17.81
N GLU A 81 6.93 -6.75 18.14
CA GLU A 81 8.37 -6.62 17.95
C GLU A 81 8.74 -6.99 16.51
N PHE A 82 9.58 -6.16 15.90
CA PHE A 82 10.05 -6.35 14.54
C PHE A 82 11.52 -6.75 14.55
N ASP A 83 11.91 -7.59 13.59
CA ASP A 83 13.30 -8.01 13.45
C ASP A 83 14.22 -6.82 13.11
N ALA A 84 15.48 -6.92 13.52
CA ALA A 84 16.48 -5.87 13.32
C ALA A 84 16.68 -5.52 11.84
N GLN A 85 16.54 -6.49 10.92
CA GLN A 85 16.63 -6.24 9.48
C GLN A 85 15.49 -5.36 8.97
N TYR A 86 14.28 -5.55 9.49
CA TYR A 86 13.11 -4.76 9.12
C TYR A 86 13.21 -3.32 9.64
N ILE A 87 13.68 -3.15 10.88
CA ILE A 87 13.99 -1.83 11.46
C ILE A 87 15.04 -1.12 10.60
N CYS A 88 16.11 -1.82 10.20
CA CYS A 88 17.16 -1.25 9.37
C CYS A 88 16.62 -0.76 8.01
N GLY A 89 15.80 -1.56 7.32
CA GLY A 89 15.16 -1.16 6.07
C GLY A 89 14.24 0.06 6.23
N SER A 90 13.44 0.09 7.30
CA SER A 90 12.58 1.22 7.66
C SER A 90 13.38 2.53 7.85
N LEU A 91 14.50 2.45 8.59
CA LEU A 91 15.40 3.59 8.78
C LEU A 91 16.05 4.06 7.46
N LEU A 92 16.40 3.13 6.57
CA LEU A 92 16.98 3.46 5.28
C LEU A 92 16.01 4.24 4.38
N VAL A 93 14.73 3.85 4.39
CA VAL A 93 13.65 4.58 3.69
C VAL A 93 13.48 5.98 4.25
N LEU A 94 13.48 6.14 5.58
CA LEU A 94 13.41 7.45 6.23
C LEU A 94 14.61 8.34 5.84
N LEU A 95 15.82 7.79 5.90
CA LEU A 95 17.05 8.49 5.50
C LEU A 95 16.99 8.97 4.05
N GLY A 96 16.58 8.10 3.12
CA GLY A 96 16.43 8.44 1.72
C GLY A 96 15.42 9.57 1.49
N PHE A 97 14.28 9.53 2.18
CA PHE A 97 13.28 10.60 2.13
C PHE A 97 13.87 11.93 2.61
N PHE A 98 14.50 11.96 3.78
CA PHE A 98 15.10 13.19 4.34
C PHE A 98 16.17 13.79 3.42
N LEU A 99 17.06 12.95 2.87
CA LEU A 99 18.11 13.41 1.95
C LEU A 99 17.51 14.08 0.70
N VAL A 100 16.50 13.45 0.11
CA VAL A 100 15.82 14.01 -1.08
C VAL A 100 15.06 15.27 -0.72
N SER A 101 14.34 15.30 0.40
CA SER A 101 13.62 16.50 0.83
C SER A 101 14.54 17.71 1.01
N VAL A 102 15.71 17.51 1.62
CA VAL A 102 16.72 18.58 1.78
C VAL A 102 17.36 18.94 0.45
N ALA A 103 17.71 17.95 -0.38
CA ALA A 103 18.31 18.18 -1.69
C ALA A 103 17.38 18.96 -2.63
N GLN A 104 16.08 18.70 -2.58
CA GLN A 104 15.08 19.42 -3.36
C GLN A 104 14.93 20.89 -2.92
N GLN A 105 14.98 21.16 -1.60
CA GLN A 105 14.98 22.53 -1.07
C GLN A 105 16.23 23.34 -1.50
N ALA A 106 17.38 22.67 -1.61
CA ALA A 106 18.63 23.32 -2.03
C ALA A 106 18.72 23.54 -3.55
N ALA A 107 18.11 22.68 -4.36
CA ALA A 107 18.15 22.76 -5.83
C ALA A 107 17.20 23.81 -6.41
N CYS A 108 16.11 24.15 -5.71
CA CYS A 108 15.21 25.23 -6.08
C CYS A 108 14.54 25.80 -4.82
N PRO A 109 14.94 26.99 -4.34
CA PRO A 109 14.17 27.72 -3.36
C PRO A 109 12.96 28.29 -4.10
N ILE A 110 11.82 27.60 -3.99
CA ILE A 110 10.51 28.19 -4.31
C ILE A 110 10.21 29.36 -3.38
#